data_AF-A0A434A0H0-F1
#
_entry.id   AF-A0A434A0H0-F1
#
_cell.length_a   1.000
_cell.length_b   1.000
_cell.length_c   1.000
_cell.angle_alpha   90.00
_cell.angle_beta   90.00
_cell.angle_gamma   90.00
#
_symmetry.space_group_name_H-M   'P 1'
#
loop_
_entity.id
_entity.type
_entity.pdbx_description
1 polymer ?
#
loop_
_entity_poly.entity_id
_entity_poly.type
_entity_poly.pdbx_seq_one_letter_code
_entity_poly.pdbx_strand_id
1 'polypeptide(L)'
;MDNIYKNFYRQFYLKTAGFIPTKPLSQSLFPGDYFQIKNGEITVLGNLYRNAIIAPEDADLSAAVLLNASNWNFSEGISKPYSGRGYGQTAIEGQFEFSKQILAFANKGSFIFKAEEPQSVKINNWNDIQQQLIIKLTQTLFSFREIYIVTESATAVATTLAIAGEKEAELELASESENFGLVDIFGQENTKTIQSKDIEYYHRETKRKPAYFKAKKLVVQEEKLAYFISDFISKTNNSTEWTDTFYNSNFHNDADQNSQMIMQNAQGYFLDMLQANELNPNTALLYFKWADANLDDVEKLFANYGN
;
A
#
# COMPACT_ATOMS: atom_id res chain seq x y z
N MET A 1 1.70 16.87 -5.56
CA MET A 1 3.13 16.90 -5.90
C MET A 1 3.72 15.48 -5.95
N ASP A 2 2.94 14.41 -6.17
CA ASP A 2 3.32 13.07 -5.66
C ASP A 2 3.62 11.98 -6.71
N ASN A 3 3.49 12.27 -8.01
CA ASN A 3 3.64 11.25 -9.05
C ASN A 3 5.07 10.72 -9.23
N ILE A 4 6.07 11.36 -8.63
CA ILE A 4 7.48 10.99 -8.84
C ILE A 4 7.83 9.63 -8.24
N TYR A 5 7.18 9.27 -7.13
CA TYR A 5 7.35 7.97 -6.47
C TYR A 5 6.49 6.88 -7.10
N LYS A 6 5.49 7.24 -7.92
CA LYS A 6 4.49 6.31 -8.46
C LYS A 6 5.13 5.15 -9.22
N ASN A 7 6.14 5.44 -10.04
CA ASN A 7 6.83 4.41 -10.80
C ASN A 7 7.54 3.39 -9.87
N PHE A 8 8.24 3.89 -8.84
CA PHE A 8 8.86 3.05 -7.83
C PHE A 8 7.84 2.12 -7.15
N TYR A 9 6.71 2.64 -6.68
CA TYR A 9 5.69 1.84 -5.99
C TYR A 9 5.08 0.77 -6.90
N ARG A 10 4.78 1.13 -8.16
CA ARG A 10 4.25 0.19 -9.15
C ARG A 10 5.24 -0.95 -9.44
N GLN A 11 6.51 -0.61 -9.71
CA GLN A 11 7.53 -1.62 -9.96
C GLN A 11 7.82 -2.46 -8.73
N PHE A 12 7.79 -1.85 -7.53
CA PHE A 12 7.98 -2.57 -6.28
C PHE A 12 6.95 -3.67 -6.11
N TYR A 13 5.66 -3.36 -6.32
CA TYR A 13 4.58 -4.35 -6.30
C TYR A 13 4.82 -5.49 -7.29
N LEU A 14 5.17 -5.16 -8.54
CA LEU A 14 5.36 -6.14 -9.61
C LEU A 14 6.59 -7.03 -9.37
N LYS A 15 7.70 -6.49 -8.85
CA LYS A 15 8.97 -7.21 -8.66
C LYS A 15 8.99 -8.05 -7.40
N THR A 16 8.34 -7.58 -6.33
CA THR A 16 8.37 -8.25 -5.01
C THR A 16 7.24 -9.26 -4.79
N ALA A 17 6.46 -9.58 -5.83
CA ALA A 17 5.29 -10.44 -5.75
C ALA A 17 4.22 -9.89 -4.79
N GLY A 18 3.93 -8.59 -4.92
CA GLY A 18 2.77 -7.95 -4.32
C GLY A 18 3.01 -7.16 -3.03
N PHE A 19 4.26 -6.93 -2.60
CA PHE A 19 4.50 -6.01 -1.49
C PHE A 19 4.30 -4.56 -1.93
N ILE A 20 3.77 -3.75 -1.02
CA ILE A 20 3.51 -2.34 -1.19
C ILE A 20 4.37 -1.58 -0.16
N PRO A 21 5.18 -0.60 -0.58
CA PRO A 21 5.87 0.28 0.38
C PRO A 21 4.87 1.15 1.16
N THR A 22 5.17 1.48 2.41
CA THR A 22 4.38 2.44 3.18
C THR A 22 4.51 3.85 2.59
N LYS A 23 3.48 4.68 2.74
CA LYS A 23 3.52 6.09 2.36
C LYS A 23 3.06 6.93 3.56
N PRO A 24 3.99 7.64 4.24
CA PRO A 24 5.43 7.75 3.94
C PRO A 24 6.23 6.47 4.24
N LEU A 25 7.38 6.28 3.57
CA LEU A 25 8.28 5.13 3.78
C LEU A 25 8.82 5.01 5.23
N SER A 26 8.68 6.09 6.00
CA SER A 26 9.04 6.13 7.43
C SER A 26 7.94 5.54 8.34
N GLN A 27 6.78 5.17 7.82
CA GLN A 27 5.75 4.50 8.61
C GLN A 27 6.04 3.00 8.71
N SER A 28 5.89 2.45 9.91
CA SER A 28 5.99 1.02 10.16
C SER A 28 4.59 0.40 10.15
N LEU A 29 4.42 -0.72 9.44
CA LEU A 29 3.20 -1.53 9.43
C LEU A 29 3.51 -2.97 9.78
N PHE A 30 2.78 -3.52 10.74
CA PHE A 30 2.96 -4.87 11.27
C PHE A 30 1.81 -5.79 10.83
N PRO A 31 2.02 -7.11 10.77
CA PRO A 31 0.93 -8.06 10.57
C PRO A 31 -0.18 -7.84 11.61
N GLY A 32 -1.42 -7.81 11.13
CA GLY A 32 -2.60 -7.50 11.92
C GLY A 32 -2.90 -6.00 12.05
N ASP A 33 -2.05 -5.09 11.58
CA ASP A 33 -2.43 -3.68 11.53
C ASP A 33 -3.59 -3.51 10.54
N TYR A 34 -4.65 -2.83 10.98
CA TYR A 34 -5.77 -2.48 10.13
C TYR A 34 -5.81 -0.97 9.91
N PHE A 35 -6.07 -0.58 8.66
CA PHE A 35 -5.90 0.79 8.21
C PHE A 35 -6.88 1.15 7.09
N GLN A 36 -6.95 2.45 6.80
CA GLN A 36 -7.65 2.99 5.64
C GLN A 36 -6.69 3.80 4.78
N ILE A 37 -6.93 3.81 3.48
CA ILE A 37 -6.27 4.72 2.53
C ILE A 37 -7.25 5.85 2.26
N LYS A 38 -6.93 7.07 2.68
CA LYS A 38 -7.73 8.28 2.42
C LYS A 38 -6.82 9.36 1.89
N ASN A 39 -7.20 9.99 0.78
CA ASN A 39 -6.44 11.08 0.14
C ASN A 39 -4.95 10.75 -0.09
N GLY A 40 -4.65 9.52 -0.50
CA GLY A 40 -3.28 9.07 -0.74
C GLY A 40 -2.47 8.73 0.53
N GLU A 41 -3.05 8.81 1.72
CA GLU A 41 -2.38 8.55 2.99
C GLU A 41 -2.89 7.28 3.68
N ILE A 42 -1.97 6.54 4.31
CA ILE A 42 -2.28 5.36 5.12
C ILE A 42 -2.54 5.78 6.56
N THR A 43 -3.80 5.71 6.99
CA THR A 43 -4.20 5.96 8.38
C THR A 43 -4.37 4.63 9.10
N VAL A 44 -3.43 4.29 9.99
CA VAL A 44 -3.53 3.08 10.84
C VAL A 44 -4.55 3.33 11.94
N LEU A 45 -5.51 2.41 12.05
CA LEU A 45 -6.63 2.51 12.98
C LEU A 45 -6.44 1.63 14.22
N GLY A 46 -5.60 0.60 14.11
CA GLY A 46 -5.24 -0.28 15.22
C GLY A 46 -4.60 -1.57 14.74
N ASN A 47 -4.54 -2.56 15.64
CA ASN A 47 -4.00 -3.88 15.36
C ASN A 47 -4.93 -4.98 15.90
N LEU A 48 -5.12 -6.06 15.15
CA LEU A 48 -6.03 -7.17 15.49
C LEU A 48 -5.71 -7.86 16.83
N TYR A 49 -4.44 -7.84 17.23
CA TYR A 49 -3.98 -8.47 18.47
C TYR A 49 -4.08 -7.54 19.69
N ARG A 50 -4.52 -6.29 19.48
CA ARG A 50 -4.84 -5.35 20.55
C ARG A 50 -6.33 -5.35 20.82
N ASN A 51 -6.71 -5.07 22.07
CA ASN A 51 -8.10 -4.98 22.52
C ASN A 51 -8.96 -6.25 22.26
N ALA A 52 -8.33 -7.42 22.12
CA ALA A 52 -8.99 -8.71 21.92
C ALA A 52 -9.94 -8.77 20.71
N ILE A 53 -9.64 -8.05 19.62
CA ILE A 53 -10.34 -8.26 18.33
C ILE A 53 -10.16 -9.70 17.88
N ILE A 54 -8.95 -10.25 18.02
CA ILE A 54 -8.68 -11.68 17.98
C ILE A 54 -8.15 -12.09 19.36
N ALA A 55 -8.54 -13.28 19.82
CA ALA A 55 -8.01 -13.81 21.07
C ALA A 55 -6.52 -14.15 20.88
N PRO A 56 -5.62 -13.87 21.85
CA PRO A 56 -4.19 -14.12 21.69
C PRO A 56 -3.84 -15.56 21.28
N GLU A 57 -4.64 -16.54 21.71
CA GLU A 57 -4.54 -17.96 21.35
C GLU A 57 -4.83 -18.24 19.87
N ASP A 58 -5.64 -17.40 19.22
CA ASP A 58 -5.96 -17.48 17.79
C ASP A 58 -4.94 -16.71 16.94
N ALA A 59 -3.89 -16.13 17.54
CA ALA A 59 -2.85 -15.42 16.80
C ALA A 59 -1.74 -16.38 16.34
N ASP A 60 -1.72 -16.73 15.06
CA ASP A 60 -0.63 -17.51 14.46
C ASP A 60 0.16 -16.68 13.44
N LEU A 61 1.34 -16.24 13.86
CA LEU A 61 2.31 -15.54 13.02
C LEU A 61 3.48 -16.47 12.67
N SER A 62 3.94 -16.37 11.42
CA SER A 62 5.11 -17.11 10.97
C SER A 62 6.38 -16.66 11.70
N ALA A 63 7.36 -17.57 11.79
CA ALA A 63 8.75 -17.13 11.96
C ALA A 63 9.19 -16.25 10.77
N ALA A 64 10.32 -15.58 10.90
CA ALA A 64 10.89 -14.81 9.81
C ALA A 64 11.21 -15.71 8.60
N VAL A 65 10.62 -15.39 7.45
CA VAL A 65 10.81 -16.10 6.18
C VAL A 65 11.77 -15.27 5.33
N LEU A 66 12.88 -15.88 4.90
CA LEU A 66 13.81 -15.23 3.97
C LEU A 66 13.14 -15.02 2.60
N LEU A 67 13.23 -13.80 2.09
CA LEU A 67 12.74 -13.43 0.77
C LEU A 67 13.86 -13.53 -0.26
N ASN A 68 13.49 -13.71 -1.53
CA ASN A 68 14.46 -13.75 -2.62
C ASN A 68 15.10 -12.36 -2.81
N ALA A 69 16.37 -12.22 -2.43
CA ALA A 69 17.11 -10.97 -2.53
C ALA A 69 17.15 -10.39 -3.96
N SER A 70 17.10 -11.23 -5.00
CA SER A 70 17.11 -10.76 -6.40
C SER A 70 15.86 -9.95 -6.74
N ASN A 71 14.72 -10.26 -6.12
CA ASN A 71 13.45 -9.54 -6.32
C ASN A 71 13.40 -8.20 -5.56
N TRP A 72 14.38 -7.97 -4.67
CA TRP A 72 14.48 -6.79 -3.82
C TRP A 72 15.68 -5.90 -4.18
N ASN A 73 16.32 -6.18 -5.31
CA ASN A 73 17.42 -5.40 -5.87
C ASN A 73 17.12 -5.12 -7.35
N PHE A 74 16.55 -3.95 -7.64
CA PHE A 74 16.11 -3.60 -8.99
C PHE A 74 16.17 -2.09 -9.22
N SER A 75 16.17 -1.71 -10.49
CA SER A 75 16.26 -0.32 -10.92
C SER A 75 15.54 -0.12 -12.24
N GLU A 76 15.14 1.10 -12.51
CA GLU A 76 14.55 1.51 -13.79
C GLU A 76 15.10 2.86 -14.21
N GLY A 77 15.50 2.97 -15.47
CA GLY A 77 16.05 4.21 -16.03
C GLY A 77 17.43 4.58 -15.50
N ILE A 78 18.25 3.61 -15.08
CA ILE A 78 19.58 3.84 -14.52
C ILE A 78 20.67 3.41 -15.48
N SER A 79 21.68 4.26 -15.62
CA SER A 79 22.97 3.91 -16.24
C SER A 79 24.11 4.16 -15.25
N LYS A 80 25.22 3.45 -15.45
CA LYS A 80 26.43 3.56 -14.63
C LYS A 80 27.56 4.12 -15.50
N PRO A 81 27.55 5.43 -15.83
CA PRO A 81 28.56 6.02 -16.73
C PRO A 81 29.99 5.90 -16.19
N TYR A 82 30.15 5.78 -14.88
CA TYR A 82 31.45 5.54 -14.26
C TYR A 82 31.33 4.58 -13.07
N SER A 83 32.24 3.61 -13.03
CA SER A 83 32.51 2.74 -11.88
C SER A 83 33.97 2.34 -11.96
N GLY A 84 34.77 2.76 -10.99
CA GLY A 84 36.22 2.54 -11.02
C GLY A 84 36.93 3.14 -9.82
N ARG A 85 38.27 3.16 -9.88
CA ARG A 85 39.12 3.71 -8.83
C ARG A 85 39.33 5.20 -9.00
N GLY A 86 39.41 5.91 -7.89
CA GLY A 86 39.85 7.29 -7.78
C GLY A 86 41.08 7.38 -6.89
N TYR A 87 41.86 8.44 -7.08
CA TYR A 87 43.01 8.78 -6.23
C TYR A 87 42.72 10.08 -5.51
N GLY A 88 42.82 10.06 -4.18
CA GLY A 88 42.77 11.25 -3.34
C GLY A 88 44.17 11.61 -2.84
N GLN A 89 44.40 12.89 -2.56
CA GLN A 89 45.62 13.36 -1.87
C GLN A 89 45.22 14.14 -0.63
N THR A 90 45.69 13.70 0.55
CA THR A 90 45.60 14.45 1.81
C THR A 90 46.99 14.73 2.34
N ALA A 91 47.17 15.88 3.00
CA ALA A 91 48.46 16.32 3.53
C ALA A 91 49.01 15.43 4.67
N ILE A 92 48.18 14.54 5.23
CA ILE A 92 48.50 13.70 6.40
C ILE A 92 48.79 12.26 5.99
N GLU A 93 48.03 11.68 5.05
CA GLU A 93 48.10 10.25 4.68
C GLU A 93 48.71 9.98 3.30
N GLY A 94 49.00 11.02 2.50
CA GLY A 94 49.54 10.86 1.14
C GLY A 94 48.47 10.55 0.10
N GLN A 95 48.83 9.79 -0.94
CA GLN A 95 47.88 9.30 -1.95
C GLN A 95 47.11 8.11 -1.38
N PHE A 96 45.77 8.19 -1.36
CA PHE A 96 44.89 7.08 -1.00
C PHE A 96 44.00 6.69 -2.18
N GLU A 97 43.75 5.39 -2.35
CA GLU A 97 42.80 4.87 -3.35
C GLU A 97 41.40 4.83 -2.77
N PHE A 98 40.39 5.15 -3.58
CA PHE A 98 38.99 4.96 -3.23
C PHE A 98 38.21 4.44 -4.43
N SER A 99 37.10 3.74 -4.18
CA SER A 99 36.16 3.34 -5.22
C SER A 99 35.19 4.49 -5.50
N LYS A 100 34.98 4.87 -6.76
CA LYS A 100 34.02 5.90 -7.17
C LYS A 100 33.00 5.33 -8.16
N GLN A 101 31.73 5.70 -7.99
CA GLN A 101 30.63 5.30 -8.86
C GLN A 101 29.73 6.51 -9.14
N ILE A 102 29.38 6.68 -10.41
CA ILE A 102 28.40 7.68 -10.85
C ILE A 102 27.17 6.92 -11.37
N LEU A 103 26.00 7.27 -10.83
CA LEU A 103 24.71 6.79 -11.31
C LEU A 103 23.99 7.92 -12.02
N ALA A 104 23.62 7.70 -13.29
CA ALA A 104 22.86 8.65 -14.08
C ALA A 104 21.44 8.13 -14.33
N PHE A 105 20.46 9.01 -14.09
CA PHE A 105 19.03 8.71 -14.15
C PHE A 105 18.42 9.30 -15.41
N ALA A 106 17.85 8.45 -16.25
CA ALA A 106 17.41 8.80 -17.59
C ALA A 106 16.20 9.75 -17.60
N ASN A 107 15.28 9.59 -16.64
CA ASN A 107 14.02 10.34 -16.58
C ASN A 107 13.65 10.70 -15.14
N LYS A 108 12.81 11.72 -14.97
CA LYS A 108 12.12 12.00 -13.70
C LYS A 108 11.37 10.76 -13.20
N GLY A 109 11.55 10.41 -11.91
CA GLY A 109 10.97 9.19 -11.32
C GLY A 109 11.71 7.89 -11.66
N SER A 110 12.83 7.94 -12.40
CA SER A 110 13.77 6.82 -12.48
C SER A 110 14.33 6.53 -11.10
N PHE A 111 14.63 5.27 -10.80
CA PHE A 111 15.01 4.88 -9.45
C PHE A 111 15.97 3.69 -9.42
N ILE A 112 16.70 3.57 -8.32
CA ILE A 112 17.46 2.38 -7.94
C ILE A 112 17.10 2.01 -6.50
N PHE A 113 16.77 0.73 -6.30
CA PHE A 113 16.42 0.18 -5.00
C PHE A 113 17.29 -1.04 -4.71
N LYS A 114 17.81 -1.11 -3.49
CA LYS A 114 18.50 -2.28 -2.97
C LYS A 114 18.05 -2.61 -1.56
N ALA A 115 17.95 -3.89 -1.27
CA ALA A 115 17.72 -4.40 0.06
C ALA A 115 18.67 -5.57 0.37
N GLU A 116 19.19 -5.57 1.59
CA GLU A 116 20.08 -6.61 2.11
C GLU A 116 19.31 -7.57 3.02
N GLU A 117 19.38 -8.86 2.72
CA GLU A 117 18.72 -9.94 3.47
C GLU A 117 17.24 -9.65 3.79
N PRO A 118 16.39 -9.45 2.76
CA PRO A 118 14.98 -9.20 2.98
C PRO A 118 14.32 -10.42 3.61
N GLN A 119 13.48 -10.20 4.61
CA GLN A 119 12.70 -11.22 5.31
C GLN A 119 11.29 -10.72 5.60
N SER A 120 10.32 -11.62 5.69
CA SER A 120 8.94 -11.30 6.06
C SER A 120 8.41 -12.10 7.24
N VAL A 121 7.40 -11.53 7.89
CA VAL A 121 6.55 -12.21 8.88
C VAL A 121 5.11 -12.09 8.38
N LYS A 122 4.36 -13.19 8.42
CA LYS A 122 2.98 -13.26 7.92
C LYS A 122 2.03 -13.90 8.91
N ILE A 123 0.74 -13.64 8.75
CA ILE A 123 -0.33 -14.37 9.43
C ILE A 123 -0.51 -15.73 8.73
N ASN A 124 -0.32 -16.83 9.46
CA ASN A 124 -0.42 -18.19 8.92
C ASN A 124 -1.87 -18.68 8.86
N ASN A 125 -2.64 -18.39 9.91
CA ASN A 125 -4.01 -18.89 10.08
C ASN A 125 -5.07 -17.93 9.53
N TRP A 126 -4.74 -17.15 8.49
CA TRP A 126 -5.67 -16.17 7.91
C TRP A 126 -7.04 -16.76 7.58
N ASN A 127 -7.04 -17.98 7.02
CA ASN A 127 -8.26 -18.65 6.59
C ASN A 127 -9.22 -18.94 7.75
N ASP A 128 -8.68 -19.13 8.96
CA ASP A 128 -9.45 -19.46 10.16
C ASP A 128 -10.07 -18.20 10.78
N ILE A 129 -9.35 -17.07 10.75
CA ILE A 129 -9.78 -15.81 11.39
C ILE A 129 -10.60 -14.90 10.48
N GLN A 130 -10.53 -15.06 9.15
CA GLN A 130 -11.07 -14.07 8.21
C GLN A 130 -12.57 -13.78 8.35
N GLN A 131 -13.39 -14.79 8.64
CA GLN A 131 -14.85 -14.63 8.78
C GLN A 131 -15.19 -13.91 10.09
N GLN A 132 -14.53 -14.28 11.17
CA GLN A 132 -14.65 -13.60 12.46
C GLN A 132 -14.28 -12.11 12.32
N LEU A 133 -13.23 -11.81 11.55
CA LEU A 133 -12.80 -10.43 11.28
C LEU A 133 -13.85 -9.61 10.53
N ILE A 134 -14.54 -10.20 9.54
CA ILE A 134 -15.65 -9.53 8.87
C ILE A 134 -16.71 -9.14 9.91
N ILE A 135 -17.16 -10.10 10.72
CA ILE A 135 -18.20 -9.86 11.72
C ILE A 135 -17.77 -8.77 12.72
N LYS A 136 -16.58 -8.90 13.30
CA LYS A 136 -16.12 -8.00 14.36
C LYS A 136 -15.87 -6.58 13.85
N LEU A 137 -15.27 -6.41 12.67
CA LEU A 137 -14.88 -5.10 12.12
C LEU A 137 -16.01 -4.37 11.40
N THR A 138 -17.03 -5.09 10.93
CA THR A 138 -18.16 -4.47 10.21
C THR A 138 -19.40 -4.30 11.09
N GLN A 139 -19.52 -5.06 12.20
CA GLN A 139 -20.75 -5.10 13.02
C GLN A 139 -20.50 -4.93 14.51
N THR A 140 -19.64 -5.76 15.11
CA THR A 140 -19.60 -5.89 16.57
C THR A 140 -18.80 -4.78 17.26
N LEU A 141 -17.70 -4.35 16.65
CA LEU A 141 -16.78 -3.37 17.25
C LEU A 141 -16.76 -2.05 16.49
N PHE A 142 -16.87 -2.14 15.15
CA PHE A 142 -16.83 -1.00 14.26
C PHE A 142 -17.83 -1.19 13.12
N SER A 143 -18.03 -0.14 12.32
CA SER A 143 -18.91 -0.16 11.14
C SER A 143 -18.13 0.17 9.87
N PHE A 144 -16.95 -0.45 9.72
CA PHE A 144 -16.10 -0.22 8.56
C PHE A 144 -16.71 -0.87 7.32
N ARG A 145 -16.67 -0.13 6.19
CA ARG A 145 -17.12 -0.60 4.87
C ARG A 145 -15.97 -0.73 3.88
N GLU A 146 -14.89 0.01 4.11
CA GLU A 146 -13.60 -0.12 3.47
C GLU A 146 -12.53 -0.17 4.56
N ILE A 147 -11.78 -1.26 4.60
CA ILE A 147 -10.69 -1.48 5.56
C ILE A 147 -9.67 -2.43 4.94
N TYR A 148 -8.40 -2.18 5.25
CA TYR A 148 -7.29 -3.02 4.87
C TYR A 148 -6.73 -3.66 6.13
N ILE A 149 -6.25 -4.90 6.02
CA ILE A 149 -5.53 -5.60 7.08
C ILE A 149 -4.20 -6.05 6.52
N VAL A 150 -3.12 -5.67 7.17
CA VAL A 150 -1.78 -6.13 6.85
C VAL A 150 -1.67 -7.62 7.19
N THR A 151 -1.43 -8.46 6.19
CA THR A 151 -1.30 -9.91 6.35
C THR A 151 0.14 -10.37 6.38
N GLU A 152 1.05 -9.58 5.81
CA GLU A 152 2.48 -9.88 5.74
C GLU A 152 3.27 -8.57 5.77
N SER A 153 4.32 -8.50 6.57
CA SER A 153 5.24 -7.37 6.62
C SER A 153 6.66 -7.83 6.36
N ALA A 154 7.38 -7.09 5.53
CA ALA A 154 8.76 -7.34 5.17
C ALA A 154 9.70 -6.28 5.73
N THR A 155 10.91 -6.74 6.09
CA THR A 155 12.03 -5.95 6.62
C THR A 155 13.29 -6.39 5.90
N ALA A 156 14.34 -5.56 5.93
CA ALA A 156 15.67 -5.91 5.45
C ALA A 156 16.70 -5.36 6.45
N VAL A 157 17.92 -5.91 6.46
CA VAL A 157 19.03 -5.39 7.30
C VAL A 157 19.28 -3.93 6.97
N ALA A 158 19.42 -3.65 5.67
CA ALA A 158 19.53 -2.32 5.14
C ALA A 158 18.68 -2.20 3.87
N THR A 159 18.13 -1.02 3.64
CA THR A 159 17.54 -0.66 2.35
C THR A 159 18.11 0.67 1.89
N THR A 160 18.38 0.77 0.59
CA THR A 160 18.83 2.02 -0.03
C THR A 160 17.98 2.31 -1.25
N LEU A 161 17.42 3.51 -1.29
CA LEU A 161 16.56 3.98 -2.38
C LEU A 161 17.05 5.34 -2.85
N ALA A 162 17.19 5.49 -4.16
CA ALA A 162 17.38 6.77 -4.82
C ALA A 162 16.33 6.96 -5.92
N ILE A 163 15.69 8.13 -5.98
CA ILE A 163 14.68 8.51 -6.98
C ILE A 163 15.05 9.86 -7.58
N ALA A 164 15.09 9.93 -8.91
CA ALA A 164 15.38 11.15 -9.64
C ALA A 164 14.23 12.16 -9.56
N GLY A 165 14.58 13.39 -9.18
CA GLY A 165 13.73 14.59 -9.18
C GLY A 165 13.45 15.13 -10.57
N GLU A 166 14.46 15.09 -11.43
CA GLU A 166 14.38 15.56 -12.82
C GLU A 166 15.03 14.56 -13.80
N LYS A 167 14.92 14.87 -15.09
CA LYS A 167 15.66 14.17 -16.14
C LYS A 167 17.16 14.42 -15.99
N GLU A 168 17.98 13.42 -16.31
CA GLU A 168 19.46 13.50 -16.24
C GLU A 168 19.99 13.80 -14.82
N ALA A 169 19.23 13.41 -13.79
CA ALA A 169 19.71 13.47 -12.42
C ALA A 169 20.92 12.55 -12.23
N GLU A 170 21.79 12.92 -11.28
CA GLU A 170 23.06 12.24 -11.07
C GLU A 170 23.36 12.06 -9.58
N LEU A 171 23.85 10.87 -9.23
CA LEU A 171 24.32 10.56 -7.89
C LEU A 171 25.77 10.07 -7.97
N GLU A 172 26.68 10.81 -7.36
CA GLU A 172 28.09 10.44 -7.23
C GLU A 172 28.35 9.88 -5.84
N LEU A 173 28.95 8.69 -5.82
CA LEU A 173 29.27 7.93 -4.62
C LEU A 173 30.76 7.60 -4.58
N ALA A 174 31.32 7.54 -3.37
CA ALA A 174 32.68 7.06 -3.13
C ALA A 174 32.71 6.13 -1.92
N SER A 175 33.59 5.13 -1.94
CA SER A 175 33.86 4.26 -0.80
C SER A 175 35.36 4.13 -0.56
N GLU A 176 35.75 4.17 0.70
CA GLU A 176 37.13 3.95 1.17
C GLU A 176 37.56 2.48 1.04
N SER A 177 36.61 1.57 0.78
CA SER A 177 36.93 0.16 0.55
C SER A 177 37.46 -0.08 -0.86
N GLU A 178 38.65 -0.70 -0.94
CA GLU A 178 39.21 -1.20 -2.19
C GLU A 178 38.41 -2.41 -2.67
N ASN A 179 37.74 -2.27 -3.81
CA ASN A 179 37.13 -3.40 -4.50
C ASN A 179 37.80 -3.55 -5.87
N PHE A 180 38.30 -4.75 -6.17
CA PHE A 180 38.95 -5.07 -7.44
C PHE A 180 37.88 -5.38 -8.50
N GLY A 181 37.54 -4.41 -9.37
CA GLY A 181 36.66 -4.64 -10.54
C GLY A 181 35.66 -3.51 -10.85
N LEU A 182 34.60 -3.83 -11.60
CA LEU A 182 33.40 -2.99 -11.75
C LEU A 182 32.66 -2.98 -10.41
N VAL A 183 32.87 -1.96 -9.59
CA VAL A 183 32.36 -1.90 -8.23
C VAL A 183 30.96 -1.29 -8.20
N ASP A 184 30.01 -2.03 -7.65
CA ASP A 184 28.70 -1.48 -7.30
C ASP A 184 28.67 -1.13 -5.82
N ILE A 185 29.04 0.11 -5.50
CA ILE A 185 29.11 0.62 -4.12
C ILE A 185 27.78 1.19 -3.63
N PHE A 186 26.76 1.27 -4.49
CA PHE A 186 25.42 1.72 -4.09
C PHE A 186 24.84 0.82 -3.00
N GLY A 187 24.51 1.43 -1.85
CA GLY A 187 23.88 0.79 -0.70
C GLY A 187 24.84 0.19 0.34
N GLN A 188 26.15 0.16 0.05
CA GLN A 188 27.16 -0.36 0.98
C GLN A 188 27.37 0.58 2.19
N GLU A 189 27.83 0.02 3.31
CA GLU A 189 28.00 0.76 4.57
C GLU A 189 29.06 1.84 4.51
N ASN A 190 30.15 1.56 3.82
CA ASN A 190 31.30 2.45 3.71
C ASN A 190 31.19 3.41 2.52
N THR A 191 29.98 3.63 2.00
CA THR A 191 29.73 4.52 0.86
C THR A 191 29.28 5.89 1.32
N LYS A 192 30.01 6.91 0.90
CA LYS A 192 29.71 8.33 1.10
C LYS A 192 29.18 8.93 -0.20
N THR A 193 28.23 9.84 -0.07
CA THR A 193 27.71 10.62 -1.21
C THR A 193 28.59 11.84 -1.42
N ILE A 194 29.16 11.96 -2.61
CA ILE A 194 29.99 13.09 -3.01
C ILE A 194 29.13 14.19 -3.61
N GLN A 195 28.18 13.80 -4.47
CA GLN A 195 27.27 14.72 -5.14
C GLN A 195 25.90 14.09 -5.32
N SER A 196 24.86 14.90 -5.16
CA SER A 196 23.47 14.55 -5.42
C SER A 196 22.85 15.69 -6.23
N LYS A 197 22.75 15.51 -7.55
CA LYS A 197 22.22 16.50 -8.48
C LYS A 197 20.82 16.07 -8.95
N ASP A 198 19.83 16.91 -8.68
CA ASP A 198 18.43 16.72 -9.11
C ASP A 198 17.82 15.38 -8.65
N ILE A 199 18.28 14.85 -7.52
CA ILE A 199 17.72 13.67 -6.85
C ILE A 199 16.66 14.14 -5.85
N GLU A 200 15.43 13.62 -5.97
CA GLU A 200 14.31 13.97 -5.09
C GLU A 200 14.42 13.26 -3.74
N TYR A 201 14.76 11.97 -3.79
CA TYR A 201 14.83 11.13 -2.62
C TYR A 201 16.10 10.30 -2.68
N TYR A 202 16.89 10.37 -1.62
CA TYR A 202 18.00 9.45 -1.40
C TYR A 202 18.10 9.14 0.08
N HIS A 203 17.92 7.87 0.43
CA HIS A 203 17.98 7.43 1.82
C HIS A 203 18.47 5.98 1.92
N ARG A 204 19.33 5.76 2.93
CA ARG A 204 19.74 4.44 3.39
C ARG A 204 19.18 4.23 4.80
N GLU A 205 18.23 3.32 4.93
CA GLU A 205 17.71 2.87 6.22
C GLU A 205 18.51 1.64 6.66
N THR A 206 19.12 1.72 7.84
CA THR A 206 19.96 0.65 8.43
C THR A 206 19.25 -0.10 9.55
N LYS A 207 18.03 0.33 9.91
CA LYS A 207 17.19 -0.36 10.89
C LYS A 207 16.28 -1.33 10.16
N ARG A 208 16.09 -2.53 10.72
CA ARG A 208 15.10 -3.52 10.27
C ARG A 208 13.66 -3.02 10.49
N LYS A 209 13.23 -2.12 9.63
CA LYS A 209 11.93 -1.43 9.71
C LYS A 209 10.90 -2.11 8.80
N PRO A 210 9.68 -2.39 9.29
CA PRO A 210 8.65 -3.04 8.49
C PRO A 210 7.90 -1.99 7.66
N ALA A 211 8.55 -1.51 6.61
CA ALA A 211 8.05 -0.47 5.72
C ALA A 211 7.45 -1.03 4.41
N TYR A 212 7.36 -2.35 4.27
CA TYR A 212 6.86 -3.01 3.07
C TYR A 212 5.88 -4.08 3.49
N PHE A 213 4.68 -4.11 2.90
CA PHE A 213 3.62 -4.97 3.40
C PHE A 213 2.77 -5.57 2.28
N LYS A 214 2.09 -6.67 2.57
CA LYS A 214 0.91 -7.12 1.83
C LYS A 214 -0.31 -6.96 2.72
N ALA A 215 -1.42 -6.60 2.11
CA ALA A 215 -2.67 -6.46 2.82
C ALA A 215 -3.80 -7.16 2.09
N LYS A 216 -4.86 -7.46 2.85
CA LYS A 216 -6.17 -7.81 2.32
C LYS A 216 -7.12 -6.66 2.55
N LYS A 217 -7.90 -6.32 1.54
CA LYS A 217 -8.94 -5.30 1.57
C LYS A 217 -10.31 -5.96 1.70
N LEU A 218 -11.16 -5.35 2.52
CA LEU A 218 -12.56 -5.70 2.59
C LEU A 218 -13.24 -5.17 1.33
N VAL A 219 -13.91 -6.06 0.59
CA VAL A 219 -14.66 -5.72 -0.62
C VAL A 219 -16.07 -6.26 -0.53
N VAL A 220 -16.97 -5.60 -1.25
CA VAL A 220 -18.37 -5.98 -1.33
C VAL A 220 -18.53 -7.14 -2.31
N GLN A 221 -19.37 -8.11 -1.97
CA GLN A 221 -19.77 -9.19 -2.85
C GLN A 221 -20.92 -8.73 -3.75
N GLU A 222 -20.63 -8.56 -5.05
CA GLU A 222 -21.57 -7.96 -6.01
C GLU A 222 -22.83 -8.82 -6.24
N GLU A 223 -22.73 -10.15 -6.18
CA GLU A 223 -23.82 -11.06 -6.54
C GLU A 223 -25.07 -10.87 -5.68
N LYS A 224 -24.92 -10.77 -4.35
CA LYS A 224 -26.05 -10.54 -3.44
C LYS A 224 -26.45 -9.07 -3.32
N LEU A 225 -25.50 -8.16 -3.52
CA LEU A 225 -25.78 -6.73 -3.56
C LEU A 225 -26.70 -6.39 -4.74
N ALA A 226 -26.50 -7.01 -5.92
CA ALA A 226 -27.34 -6.79 -7.09
C ALA A 226 -28.81 -7.17 -6.83
N TYR A 227 -29.05 -8.30 -6.15
CA TYR A 227 -30.39 -8.71 -5.73
C TYR A 227 -31.00 -7.73 -4.73
N PHE A 228 -30.22 -7.28 -3.74
CA PHE A 228 -30.67 -6.28 -2.77
C PHE A 228 -31.00 -4.94 -3.44
N ILE A 229 -30.14 -4.45 -4.34
CA ILE A 229 -30.36 -3.20 -5.09
C ILE A 229 -31.63 -3.33 -5.93
N SER A 230 -31.82 -4.47 -6.60
CA SER A 230 -33.04 -4.72 -7.38
C SER A 230 -34.30 -4.72 -6.51
N ASP A 231 -34.26 -5.40 -5.35
CA ASP A 231 -35.39 -5.44 -4.40
C ASP A 231 -35.65 -4.05 -3.79
N PHE A 232 -34.59 -3.32 -3.42
CA PHE A 232 -34.67 -1.96 -2.89
C PHE A 232 -35.25 -0.99 -3.92
N ILE A 233 -34.76 -0.99 -5.17
CA ILE A 233 -35.29 -0.17 -6.25
C ILE A 233 -36.77 -0.52 -6.48
N SER A 234 -37.16 -1.80 -6.45
CA SER A 234 -38.56 -2.19 -6.61
C SER A 234 -39.47 -1.66 -5.49
N LYS A 235 -39.01 -1.71 -4.23
CA LYS A 235 -39.73 -1.16 -3.07
C LYS A 235 -39.79 0.37 -3.10
N THR A 236 -38.72 1.03 -3.53
CA THR A 236 -38.63 2.50 -3.59
C THR A 236 -39.44 3.07 -4.75
N ASN A 237 -39.50 2.35 -5.88
CA ASN A 237 -40.35 2.70 -7.02
C ASN A 237 -41.85 2.44 -6.76
N ASN A 238 -42.21 1.65 -5.73
CA ASN A 238 -43.57 1.53 -5.21
C ASN A 238 -43.91 2.63 -4.17
N SER A 239 -43.32 3.81 -4.31
CA SER A 239 -43.51 4.93 -3.38
C SER A 239 -44.96 5.41 -3.26
N THR A 240 -45.78 5.17 -4.28
CA THR A 240 -47.21 5.56 -4.32
C THR A 240 -48.04 4.89 -3.22
N GLU A 241 -47.73 3.64 -2.83
CA GLU A 241 -48.60 2.87 -1.94
C GLU A 241 -48.56 3.36 -0.48
N TRP A 242 -47.38 3.79 0.00
CA TRP A 242 -47.24 4.32 1.36
C TRP A 242 -47.56 5.82 1.44
N THR A 243 -47.32 6.59 0.38
CA THR A 243 -47.64 8.03 0.38
C THR A 243 -49.13 8.28 0.47
N ASP A 244 -49.93 7.46 -0.23
CA ASP A 244 -51.40 7.57 -0.26
C ASP A 244 -52.06 7.12 1.04
N THR A 245 -51.39 6.25 1.81
CA THR A 245 -51.89 5.74 3.09
C THR A 245 -51.39 6.53 4.31
N PHE A 246 -50.22 7.16 4.22
CA PHE A 246 -49.60 7.88 5.34
C PHE A 246 -49.96 9.38 5.38
N TYR A 247 -50.05 10.05 4.23
CA TYR A 247 -50.39 11.47 4.17
C TYR A 247 -51.89 11.67 3.92
N ASN A 248 -52.60 12.29 4.86
CA ASN A 248 -54.03 12.60 4.76
C ASN A 248 -54.38 13.72 3.74
N SER A 249 -53.45 14.14 2.90
CA SER A 249 -53.60 15.30 2.00
C SER A 249 -53.38 14.90 0.54
N ASN A 250 -54.19 15.49 -0.35
CA ASN A 250 -54.21 15.36 -1.82
C ASN A 250 -52.87 15.69 -2.52
N PHE A 251 -51.78 15.01 -2.19
CA PHE A 251 -50.57 15.04 -2.99
C PHE A 251 -50.82 14.19 -4.24
N HIS A 252 -51.06 14.85 -5.38
CA HIS A 252 -51.11 14.15 -6.66
C HIS A 252 -49.68 13.76 -7.02
N ASN A 253 -49.38 12.47 -6.91
CA ASN A 253 -48.09 11.91 -7.27
C ASN A 253 -48.23 11.35 -8.69
N ASP A 254 -48.08 12.22 -9.69
CA ASP A 254 -47.85 11.74 -11.06
C ASP A 254 -46.51 11.01 -11.01
N ALA A 255 -46.56 9.68 -11.06
CA ALA A 255 -45.38 8.82 -11.13
C ALA A 255 -44.71 9.01 -12.49
N ASP A 256 -44.13 10.19 -12.71
CA ASP A 256 -43.29 10.47 -13.86
C ASP A 256 -42.11 9.51 -13.79
N GLN A 257 -42.00 8.69 -14.83
CA GLN A 257 -41.02 7.64 -15.06
C GLN A 257 -39.60 8.19 -15.26
N ASN A 258 -39.13 9.07 -14.36
CA ASN A 258 -37.85 9.76 -14.46
C ASN A 258 -36.81 9.30 -13.44
N SER A 259 -36.92 8.07 -12.92
CA SER A 259 -35.90 7.47 -12.05
C SER A 259 -34.87 6.63 -12.80
N GLN A 260 -34.58 6.93 -14.07
CA GLN A 260 -33.33 6.50 -14.71
C GLN A 260 -32.19 7.48 -14.37
N MET A 261 -31.96 7.74 -13.08
CA MET A 261 -30.69 8.34 -12.68
C MET A 261 -29.61 7.26 -12.77
N ILE A 262 -28.69 7.49 -13.71
CA ILE A 262 -27.51 6.68 -14.00
C ILE A 262 -26.66 6.56 -12.73
N MET A 263 -26.82 5.45 -12.02
CA MET A 263 -26.09 5.10 -10.81
C MET A 263 -24.77 4.39 -11.16
N GLN A 264 -23.83 5.13 -11.74
CA GLN A 264 -22.52 4.56 -12.11
C GLN A 264 -21.57 4.33 -10.92
N ASN A 265 -21.92 4.77 -9.69
CA ASN A 265 -21.11 4.61 -8.47
C ASN A 265 -21.95 4.27 -7.21
N ALA A 266 -23.06 3.54 -7.34
CA ALA A 266 -24.03 3.41 -6.25
C ALA A 266 -23.78 2.29 -5.23
N GLN A 267 -22.80 1.41 -5.45
CA GLN A 267 -22.58 0.25 -4.58
C GLN A 267 -22.31 0.62 -3.11
N GLY A 268 -21.60 1.73 -2.86
CA GLY A 268 -21.34 2.23 -1.50
C GLY A 268 -22.59 2.83 -0.83
N TYR A 269 -23.38 3.59 -1.58
CA TYR A 269 -24.59 4.26 -1.07
C TYR A 269 -25.67 3.26 -0.66
N PHE A 270 -25.86 2.17 -1.42
CA PHE A 270 -26.88 1.17 -1.07
C PHE A 270 -26.56 0.40 0.20
N LEU A 271 -25.27 0.12 0.46
CA LEU A 271 -24.88 -0.45 1.73
C LEU A 271 -25.16 0.54 2.88
N ASP A 272 -25.02 1.86 2.65
CA ASP A 272 -25.28 2.90 3.68
C ASP A 272 -26.77 2.95 4.04
N MET A 273 -27.64 2.47 3.14
CA MET A 273 -29.08 2.42 3.29
C MET A 273 -29.62 1.10 3.88
N LEU A 274 -28.75 0.10 4.13
CA LEU A 274 -29.15 -1.13 4.80
C LEU A 274 -29.65 -0.80 6.21
N GLN A 275 -30.87 -1.23 6.54
CA GLN A 275 -31.43 -0.99 7.86
C GLN A 275 -30.58 -1.70 8.92
N ALA A 276 -30.54 -1.15 10.15
CA ALA A 276 -29.69 -1.65 11.23
C ALA A 276 -29.88 -3.15 11.59
N ASN A 277 -30.98 -3.77 11.14
CA ASN A 277 -31.28 -5.19 11.33
C ASN A 277 -30.90 -6.09 10.12
N GLU A 278 -30.62 -5.51 8.95
CA GLU A 278 -30.30 -6.23 7.71
C GLU A 278 -28.80 -6.48 7.54
N LEU A 279 -27.95 -5.63 8.12
CA LEU A 279 -26.57 -5.98 8.45
C LEU A 279 -26.57 -6.55 9.87
N ASN A 280 -26.37 -7.85 9.99
CA ASN A 280 -26.15 -8.54 11.25
C ASN A 280 -24.97 -9.53 11.06
N PRO A 281 -24.43 -10.14 12.11
CA PRO A 281 -23.28 -11.05 12.00
C PRO A 281 -23.45 -12.16 10.94
N ASN A 282 -24.68 -12.66 10.75
CA ASN A 282 -24.97 -13.73 9.79
C ASN A 282 -25.07 -13.22 8.35
N THR A 283 -25.49 -11.97 8.15
CA THR A 283 -25.61 -11.35 6.81
C THR A 283 -24.35 -10.62 6.38
N ALA A 284 -23.48 -10.18 7.29
CA ALA A 284 -22.21 -9.52 6.95
C ALA A 284 -21.31 -10.40 6.06
N LEU A 285 -21.27 -11.71 6.32
CA LEU A 285 -20.53 -12.69 5.51
C LEU A 285 -21.11 -12.86 4.08
N LEU A 286 -22.36 -12.46 3.87
CA LEU A 286 -23.00 -12.48 2.55
C LEU A 286 -22.63 -11.27 1.71
N TYR A 287 -22.34 -10.14 2.35
CA TYR A 287 -22.08 -8.87 1.68
C TYR A 287 -20.59 -8.55 1.55
N PHE A 288 -19.75 -9.08 2.43
CA PHE A 288 -18.32 -8.76 2.44
C PHE A 288 -17.46 -9.99 2.22
N LYS A 289 -16.33 -9.78 1.55
CA LYS A 289 -15.24 -10.75 1.47
C LYS A 289 -13.90 -10.03 1.52
N TRP A 290 -12.84 -10.76 1.82
CA TRP A 290 -11.49 -10.25 1.71
C TRP A 290 -10.93 -10.50 0.31
N ALA A 291 -10.27 -9.50 -0.26
CA ALA A 291 -9.50 -9.60 -1.49
C ALA A 291 -8.07 -9.12 -1.24
N ASP A 292 -7.10 -9.60 -2.02
CA ASP A 292 -5.73 -9.10 -1.90
C ASP A 292 -5.63 -7.65 -2.38
N ALA A 293 -4.79 -6.86 -1.71
CA ALA A 293 -4.43 -5.53 -2.18
C ALA A 293 -3.69 -5.66 -3.52
N ASN A 294 -4.10 -4.85 -4.49
CA ASN A 294 -3.67 -4.95 -5.88
C ASN A 294 -3.06 -3.63 -6.37
N LEU A 295 -2.74 -3.57 -7.66
CA LEU A 295 -2.16 -2.38 -8.28
C LEU A 295 -3.09 -1.16 -8.19
N ASP A 296 -4.40 -1.35 -8.23
CA ASP A 296 -5.36 -0.24 -8.08
C ASP A 296 -5.27 0.40 -6.69
N ASP A 297 -4.97 -0.39 -5.66
CA ASP A 297 -4.77 0.13 -4.30
C ASP A 297 -3.43 0.88 -4.17
N VAL A 298 -2.40 0.49 -4.93
CA VAL A 298 -1.16 1.26 -5.06
C VAL A 298 -1.45 2.61 -5.73
N GLU A 299 -2.30 2.63 -6.75
CA GLU A 299 -2.73 3.86 -7.42
C GLU A 299 -3.51 4.80 -6.49
N LYS A 300 -4.32 4.25 -5.57
CA LYS A 300 -5.03 5.04 -4.54
C LYS A 300 -4.08 5.84 -3.64
N LEU A 301 -2.84 5.40 -3.44
CA LEU A 301 -1.82 6.15 -2.67
C LEU A 301 -1.40 7.46 -3.36
N PHE A 302 -1.69 7.62 -4.65
CA PHE A 302 -1.35 8.78 -5.46
C PHE A 302 -2.59 9.55 -5.96
N ALA A 303 -3.78 9.10 -5.58
CA ALA A 303 -5.03 9.76 -5.92
C ALA A 303 -5.21 11.00 -5.03
N ASN A 304 -5.17 12.18 -5.64
CA ASN A 304 -5.66 13.41 -5.02
C ASN A 304 -7.16 13.49 -5.27
N TYR A 305 -7.97 13.08 -4.29
CA TYR A 305 -9.37 13.54 -4.27
C TYR A 305 -9.32 15.04 -3.97
N GLY A 306 -9.84 15.84 -4.90
CA GLY A 306 -9.70 17.29 -4.90
C GLY A 306 -10.13 17.96 -3.60
N ASN A 307 -9.43 19.04 -3.26
CA ASN A 307 -9.91 20.07 -2.35
C ASN A 307 -11.28 20.62 -2.78
#